data_AF-A0A6C0ET72-F1
#
_entry.id   AF-A0A6C0ET72-F1
#
_cell.length_a   1.000
_cell.length_b   1.000
_cell.length_c   1.000
_cell.angle_alpha   90.00
_cell.angle_beta   90.00
_cell.angle_gamma   90.00
#
_symmetry.space_group_name_H-M   'P 1'
#
loop_
_entity.id
_entity.type
_entity.pdbx_description
1 polymer ?
#
loop_
_entity_poly.entity_id
_entity_poly.type
_entity_poly.pdbx_seq_one_letter_code
_entity_poly.pdbx_strand_id
1 'polypeptide(L)'
;MELLVFKETKFMELVKGEKYIIKRFNKTYYNGIFTGHAFKFGSNISMFEEVKDVSKPTEIYIWKLEFYDDSARTFHKMIRQKEQRQNAMELRAVNLLLQRIVGDNAFKYL
;
A
#
# COMPACT_ATOMS: atom_id res chain seq x y z
N MET A 1 -11.24 15.05 10.69
CA MET A 1 -9.92 14.66 10.16
C MET A 1 -9.90 13.15 10.04
N GLU A 2 -9.77 12.61 8.83
CA GLU A 2 -9.52 11.17 8.66
C GLU A 2 -8.09 10.86 9.11
N LEU A 3 -7.91 9.85 9.95
CA LEU A 3 -6.59 9.38 10.36
C LEU A 3 -5.98 8.61 9.20
N LEU A 4 -4.95 9.19 8.59
CA LEU A 4 -4.11 8.49 7.62
C LEU A 4 -3.27 7.46 8.37
N VAL A 5 -3.53 6.17 8.09
CA VAL A 5 -2.73 5.08 8.63
C VAL A 5 -1.78 4.60 7.55
N PHE A 6 -0.50 4.55 7.90
CA PHE A 6 0.53 3.99 7.03
C PHE A 6 0.95 2.64 7.59
N LYS A 7 0.96 1.64 6.71
CA LYS A 7 1.49 0.32 7.03
C LYS A 7 2.82 0.13 6.33
N GLU A 8 3.85 -0.13 7.13
CA GLU A 8 5.13 -0.55 6.60
C GLU A 8 4.99 -1.90 5.87
N THR A 9 5.59 -1.98 4.70
CA THR A 9 5.55 -3.12 3.79
C THR A 9 6.99 -3.49 3.48
N LYS A 10 7.32 -4.78 3.60
CA LYS A 10 8.67 -5.25 3.28
C LYS A 10 8.90 -5.19 1.77
N PHE A 11 10.17 -5.12 1.38
CA PHE A 11 10.59 -5.06 -0.03
C PHE A 11 9.92 -6.13 -0.89
N MET A 12 9.91 -7.39 -0.44
CA MET A 12 9.33 -8.53 -1.19
C MET A 12 7.79 -8.61 -1.12
N GLU A 13 7.15 -7.80 -0.28
CA GLU A 13 5.69 -7.80 -0.06
C GLU A 13 5.00 -6.67 -0.84
N LEU A 14 5.74 -5.95 -1.69
CA LEU A 14 5.18 -4.88 -2.52
C LEU A 14 4.22 -5.45 -3.56
N VAL A 15 3.08 -4.76 -3.73
CA VAL A 15 2.01 -5.19 -4.61
C VAL A 15 1.98 -4.31 -5.85
N LYS A 16 2.06 -4.92 -7.03
CA LYS A 16 2.08 -4.20 -8.31
C LYS A 16 0.83 -3.33 -8.46
N GLY A 17 1.01 -2.10 -8.93
CA GLY A 17 -0.04 -1.09 -9.12
C GLY A 17 -0.37 -0.29 -7.85
N GLU A 18 0.18 -0.66 -6.71
CA GLU A 18 -0.07 0.07 -5.46
C GLU A 18 0.89 1.25 -5.29
N LYS A 19 0.38 2.29 -4.63
CA LYS A 19 1.12 3.52 -4.34
C LYS A 19 1.78 3.43 -2.98
N TYR A 20 3.07 3.74 -2.94
CA TYR A 20 3.88 3.69 -1.72
C TYR A 20 4.57 5.01 -1.45
N ILE A 21 4.65 5.34 -0.16
CA ILE A 21 5.59 6.33 0.36
C ILE A 21 6.91 5.62 0.65
N ILE A 22 7.99 6.13 0.08
CA ILE A 22 9.33 5.56 0.19
C ILE A 22 10.16 6.46 1.08
N LYS A 23 10.60 5.90 2.21
CA LYS A 23 11.42 6.58 3.20
C LYS A 23 12.83 6.03 3.18
N ARG A 24 13.80 6.87 3.52
CA ARG A 24 15.18 6.46 3.80
C ARG A 24 15.65 7.18 5.07
N PHE A 25 16.28 6.50 6.02
CA PHE A 25 16.72 7.11 7.29
C PHE A 25 15.62 7.93 7.99
N ASN A 26 14.39 7.40 8.03
CA ASN A 26 13.19 8.06 8.58
C ASN A 26 12.71 9.36 7.90
N LYS A 27 13.36 9.81 6.82
CA LYS A 27 12.88 10.94 6.02
C LYS A 27 12.10 10.42 4.82
N THR A 28 10.97 11.06 4.54
CA THR A 28 10.19 10.78 3.32
C THR A 28 10.88 11.42 2.14
N TYR A 29 11.19 10.59 1.14
CA TYR A 29 11.81 11.08 -0.09
C TYR A 29 10.86 11.00 -1.26
N TYR A 30 10.18 9.88 -1.43
CA TYR A 30 9.46 9.62 -2.65
C TYR A 30 8.04 9.12 -2.42
N ASN A 31 7.20 9.34 -3.42
CA ASN A 31 5.89 8.74 -3.53
C ASN A 31 5.71 8.23 -4.97
N GLY A 32 5.43 6.95 -5.17
CA GLY A 32 5.35 6.37 -6.52
C GLY A 32 4.51 5.10 -6.56
N ILE A 33 4.20 4.65 -7.78
CA ILE A 33 3.45 3.43 -8.05
C ILE A 33 4.44 2.29 -8.30
N PHE A 34 4.32 1.22 -7.52
CA PHE A 34 5.19 0.06 -7.68
C PHE A 34 4.81 -0.74 -8.94
N THR A 35 5.77 -1.04 -9.80
CA THR A 35 5.54 -1.75 -11.07
C THR A 35 6.04 -3.19 -11.08
N GLY A 36 6.98 -3.53 -10.20
CA GLY A 36 7.46 -4.89 -10.02
C GLY A 36 8.90 -4.98 -9.54
N HIS A 37 9.36 -6.22 -9.38
CA HIS A 37 10.75 -6.54 -9.07
C HIS A 37 11.51 -6.94 -10.34
N ALA A 38 12.81 -6.67 -10.32
CA ALA A 38 13.76 -7.18 -11.31
C ALA A 38 15.08 -7.55 -10.63
N PHE A 39 15.94 -8.27 -11.33
CA PHE A 39 17.27 -8.60 -10.86
C PHE A 39 18.32 -7.85 -11.69
N LYS A 40 19.18 -7.07 -11.04
CA LYS A 40 20.17 -6.21 -11.70
C LYS A 40 21.46 -6.19 -10.90
N PHE A 41 22.60 -6.42 -11.57
CA PHE A 41 23.94 -6.46 -10.97
C PHE A 41 24.05 -7.35 -9.72
N GLY A 42 23.42 -8.52 -9.72
CA GLY A 42 23.51 -9.46 -8.60
C GLY A 42 22.56 -9.13 -7.43
N SER A 43 21.65 -8.16 -7.57
CA SER A 43 20.74 -7.73 -6.50
C SER A 43 19.30 -7.57 -6.99
N ASN A 44 18.35 -7.76 -6.08
CA ASN A 44 16.94 -7.46 -6.35
C ASN A 44 16.70 -5.95 -6.33
N ILE A 45 15.96 -5.46 -7.31
CA ILE A 45 15.51 -4.07 -7.42
C ILE A 45 13.99 -4.02 -7.45
N SER A 46 13.44 -2.93 -6.92
CA SER A 46 12.04 -2.55 -7.01
C SER A 46 11.92 -1.37 -7.97
N MET A 47 10.98 -1.47 -8.90
CA MET A 47 10.75 -0.46 -9.93
C MET A 47 9.50 0.34 -9.58
N PHE A 48 9.59 1.66 -9.72
CA PHE A 48 8.49 2.57 -9.48
C PHE A 48 8.30 3.54 -10.65
N GLU A 49 7.04 3.88 -10.90
CA GLU A 49 6.63 4.90 -11.87
C GLU A 49 5.85 6.02 -11.18
N GLU A 50 5.67 7.13 -11.89
CA GLU A 50 5.00 8.34 -11.40
C GLU A 50 5.58 8.86 -10.07
N VAL A 51 6.90 8.76 -9.94
CA VAL A 51 7.57 9.06 -8.68
C VAL A 51 7.61 10.57 -8.47
N LYS A 52 7.22 11.03 -7.27
CA LYS A 52 7.36 12.41 -6.83
C LYS A 52 8.40 12.48 -5.74
N ASP A 53 9.40 13.34 -5.89
CA ASP A 53 10.27 13.75 -4.79
C ASP A 53 9.52 14.77 -3.93
N VAL A 54 9.27 14.38 -2.68
CA VAL A 54 8.58 15.18 -1.66
C VAL A 54 9.52 15.60 -0.54
N SER A 55 10.84 15.39 -0.70
CA SER A 55 11.84 15.79 0.28
C SER A 55 12.15 17.29 0.28
N LYS A 56 11.77 17.97 -0.81
CA LYS A 56 11.93 19.41 -1.04
C LYS A 56 10.57 20.10 -1.09
N PRO A 57 10.50 21.40 -0.75
CA PRO A 57 9.25 22.17 -0.83
C PRO A 57 8.71 22.29 -2.25
N THR A 58 9.55 22.10 -3.26
CA THR A 58 9.18 22.03 -4.67
C THR A 58 8.99 20.57 -5.07
N GLU A 59 7.78 20.19 -5.50
CA GLU A 59 7.53 18.85 -6.03
C GLU A 59 8.33 18.63 -7.32
N ILE A 60 9.25 17.66 -7.31
CA ILE A 60 9.97 17.24 -8.51
C ILE A 60 9.34 15.93 -8.99
N TYR A 61 8.84 15.93 -10.22
CA TYR A 61 8.29 14.73 -10.85
C TYR A 61 9.41 13.93 -11.50
N ILE A 62 9.64 12.73 -11.00
CA ILE A 62 10.60 11.75 -11.51
C ILE A 62 9.78 10.60 -12.11
N TRP A 63 9.73 10.52 -13.44
CA TRP A 63 8.87 9.56 -14.13
C TRP A 63 9.08 8.11 -13.68
N LYS A 64 10.33 7.66 -13.56
CA LYS A 64 10.69 6.31 -13.14
C LYS A 64 11.85 6.32 -12.16
N LEU A 65 11.81 5.44 -11.17
CA LEU A 65 12.91 5.23 -10.24
C LEU A 65 13.09 3.75 -9.91
N GLU A 66 14.33 3.35 -9.67
CA GLU A 66 14.70 2.00 -9.26
C GLU A 66 15.33 2.06 -7.86
N PHE A 67 14.98 1.08 -7.03
CA PHE A 67 15.49 0.98 -5.67
C PHE A 67 16.00 -0.44 -5.40
N TYR A 68 17.28 -0.57 -5.10
CA TYR A 68 17.86 -1.79 -4.52
C TYR A 68 17.23 -2.12 -3.17
N ASP A 69 17.18 -3.41 -2.83
CA ASP A 69 16.87 -3.86 -1.47
C ASP A 69 17.98 -3.40 -0.52
N ASP A 70 17.73 -2.32 0.22
CA ASP A 70 18.63 -1.84 1.27
C ASP A 70 17.89 -1.70 2.59
N SER A 71 18.60 -1.95 3.69
CA SER A 71 18.03 -1.92 5.04
C SER A 71 17.65 -0.51 5.53
N ALA A 72 18.10 0.53 4.83
CA ALA A 72 17.82 1.92 5.19
C ALA A 72 16.49 2.40 4.60
N ARG A 73 15.90 1.68 3.64
CA ARG A 73 14.68 2.03 2.94
C ARG A 73 13.49 1.26 3.47
N THR A 74 12.42 1.99 3.74
CA THR A 74 11.13 1.42 4.15
C THR A 74 10.02 1.91 3.22
N PHE A 75 9.09 1.02 2.92
CA PHE A 75 7.96 1.28 2.03
C PHE A 75 6.69 1.32 2.85
N HIS A 76 5.88 2.35 2.67
CA HIS A 76 4.68 2.58 3.47
C HIS A 76 3.48 2.67 2.55
N LYS A 77 2.57 1.69 2.65
CA LYS A 77 1.27 1.73 1.96
C LYS A 77 0.32 2.58 2.77
N MET A 78 -0.42 3.46 2.08
CA MET A 78 -1.51 4.19 2.69
C MET A 78 -2.73 3.28 2.84
N ILE A 79 -3.16 3.06 4.07
CA ILE A 79 -4.41 2.35 4.35
C ILE A 79 -5.52 3.38 4.43
N ARG A 80 -6.47 3.31 3.50
CA ARG A 80 -7.69 4.11 3.56
C ARG A 80 -8.62 3.51 4.62
N GLN A 81 -8.69 4.13 5.79
CA GLN A 81 -9.60 3.71 6.87
C GLN A 81 -11.08 3.71 6.42
N LYS A 82 -11.43 4.59 5.47
CA LYS A 82 -12.78 4.61 4.89
C LYS A 82 -13.12 3.31 4.19
N GLU A 83 -12.20 2.76 3.42
CA GLU A 83 -12.39 1.52 2.67
C GLU A 83 -12.51 0.32 3.61
N GLN A 84 -11.69 0.26 4.67
CA GLN A 84 -11.84 -0.76 5.71
C GLN A 84 -13.20 -0.70 6.40
N ARG A 85 -13.68 0.50 6.75
CA ARG A 85 -15.01 0.69 7.35
C ARG A 85 -16.13 0.31 6.39
N GLN A 86 -15.99 0.65 5.11
CA GLN A 86 -16.95 0.31 4.06
C GLN A 86 -17.03 -1.22 3.89
N ASN A 87 -15.89 -1.90 3.71
CA ASN A 87 -15.85 -3.35 3.56
C ASN A 87 -16.42 -4.07 4.80
N ALA A 88 -16.13 -3.58 6.01
CA ALA A 88 -16.71 -4.14 7.24
C ALA A 88 -18.22 -3.93 7.33
N MET A 89 -18.74 -2.81 6.82
CA MET A 89 -20.17 -2.53 6.74
C MET A 89 -20.86 -3.43 5.73
N GLU A 90 -20.26 -3.59 4.55
CA GLU A 90 -20.75 -4.48 3.49
C GLU A 90 -20.76 -5.93 3.94
N LEU A 91 -19.69 -6.41 4.57
CA LEU A 91 -19.63 -7.78 5.11
C LEU A 91 -20.70 -8.02 6.19
N ARG A 92 -20.99 -7.02 7.04
CA ARG A 92 -22.10 -7.11 8.01
C ARG A 92 -23.45 -7.18 7.30
N ALA A 93 -23.67 -6.35 6.28
CA ALA A 93 -24.91 -6.37 5.51
C ALA A 93 -25.12 -7.72 4.80
N VAL A 94 -24.07 -8.26 4.18
CA VAL A 94 -24.09 -9.60 3.54
C VAL A 94 -24.40 -10.69 4.57
N ASN A 95 -23.73 -10.68 5.72
CA ASN A 95 -24.00 -11.64 6.78
C ASN A 95 -25.45 -11.60 7.27
N LEU A 96 -26.01 -10.40 7.49
CA LEU A 96 -27.41 -10.25 7.90
C LEU A 96 -28.39 -10.75 6.82
N LEU A 97 -28.09 -10.52 5.54
CA LEU A 97 -28.89 -11.04 4.43
C LEU A 97 -28.84 -12.57 4.39
N LEU A 98 -27.66 -13.16 4.50
CA LEU A 98 -27.49 -14.61 4.46
C LEU A 98 -28.14 -15.30 5.66
N GLN A 99 -28.03 -14.74 6.86
CA GLN A 99 -28.73 -15.24 8.06
C GLN A 99 -30.26 -15.28 7.84
N ARG A 100 -30.83 -14.25 7.19
CA ARG A 100 -32.26 -14.23 6.86
C ARG A 100 -32.66 -15.25 5.79
N ILE A 101 -31.82 -15.48 4.80
CA ILE A 101 -32.08 -16.45 3.72
C ILE A 101 -31.98 -17.89 4.25
N VAL A 102 -30.95 -18.17 5.03
CA VAL A 102 -30.70 -19.50 5.60
C VAL A 102 -31.65 -19.79 6.78
N GLY A 103 -32.15 -18.75 7.44
CA GLY A 103 -32.97 -18.89 8.66
C GLY A 103 -32.15 -19.21 9.92
N ASP A 104 -30.83 -19.13 9.84
CA ASP A 104 -29.91 -19.36 10.96
C ASP A 104 -29.17 -18.07 11.33
N ASN A 105 -29.47 -17.53 12.51
CA ASN A 105 -28.84 -16.32 13.04
C ASN A 105 -27.37 -16.53 13.47
N ALA A 106 -26.91 -17.77 13.60
CA ALA A 106 -25.52 -18.10 13.91
C ALA A 106 -24.64 -18.19 12.65
N PHE A 107 -25.23 -18.19 11.45
CA PHE A 107 -24.49 -18.27 10.18
C PHE A 107 -23.49 -17.10 10.02
N LYS A 108 -22.29 -17.41 9.53
CA LYS A 108 -21.22 -16.44 9.22
C LYS A 108 -20.52 -16.78 7.91
N TYR A 109 -20.46 -15.80 7.03
CA TYR A 109 -19.64 -15.77 5.83
C TYR A 109 -18.27 -15.18 6.17
N LEU A 110 -17.19 -15.90 5.81
CA LEU A 110 -15.78 -15.56 6.08
C LEU A 110 -15.18 -14.73 4.94
#